data_AF-A0AAV6TS43-F1
#
_entry.id   AF-A0AAV6TS43-F1
#
_cell.length_a   1.000
_cell.length_b   1.000
_cell.length_c   1.000
_cell.angle_alpha   90.00
_cell.angle_beta   90.00
_cell.angle_gamma   90.00
#
_symmetry.space_group_name_H-M   'P 1'
#
loop_
_entity.id
_entity.type
_entity.pdbx_description
1 polymer ?
#
loop_
_entity_poly.entity_id
_entity_poly.type
_entity_poly.pdbx_seq_one_letter_code
_entity_poly.pdbx_strand_id
1 'polypeptide(L)'
;MFNKPLPFLYRTLEDKELMLLECFVSKERAATARLRAIEEEEVNVLPQTVSSKVTDKQVDINLIKQYFSADAWQVVEQVLECKLKDPKWTCGICCHDLASHKSVGCDGCLEWYHLPCLKINTIPKRKYWMCPKCNSV
;
A
#
# COMPACT_ATOMS: atom_id res chain seq x y z
N MET A 1 -22.45 -12.89 4.26
CA MET A 1 -22.36 -12.41 2.86
C MET A 1 -20.88 -12.33 2.53
N PHE A 2 -20.39 -13.13 1.59
CA PHE A 2 -18.98 -13.06 1.16
C PHE A 2 -18.82 -11.78 0.32
N ASN A 3 -18.21 -10.75 0.89
CA ASN A 3 -17.91 -9.53 0.15
C ASN A 3 -16.89 -9.88 -0.92
N LYS A 4 -17.28 -9.78 -2.19
CA LYS A 4 -16.32 -9.93 -3.29
C LYS A 4 -15.19 -8.91 -3.11
N PRO A 5 -13.93 -9.28 -3.39
CA PRO A 5 -12.82 -8.34 -3.37
C PRO A 5 -13.08 -7.18 -4.31
N LEU A 6 -13.01 -5.96 -3.77
CA LEU A 6 -13.21 -4.72 -4.51
C LEU A 6 -11.86 -4.12 -4.92
N PRO A 7 -11.73 -3.64 -6.18
CA PRO A 7 -10.63 -2.77 -6.58
C PRO A 7 -10.52 -1.56 -5.66
N PHE A 8 -9.29 -1.11 -5.40
CA PHE A 8 -8.99 0.06 -4.58
C PHE A 8 -9.82 1.27 -4.97
N LEU A 9 -9.97 1.52 -6.27
CA LEU A 9 -10.78 2.61 -6.81
C LEU A 9 -12.21 2.65 -6.23
N TYR A 10 -12.80 1.48 -5.99
CA TYR A 10 -14.19 1.31 -5.55
C TYR A 10 -14.34 1.08 -4.04
N ARG A 11 -13.25 1.12 -3.28
CA ARG A 11 -13.30 1.07 -1.82
C ARG A 11 -13.87 2.36 -1.25
N THR A 12 -14.44 2.25 -0.05
CA THR A 12 -14.91 3.39 0.74
C THR A 12 -13.73 4.32 1.06
N LEU A 13 -14.02 5.57 1.43
CA LEU A 13 -12.98 6.48 1.90
C LEU A 13 -12.25 5.91 3.12
N GLU A 14 -12.99 5.35 4.08
CA GLU A 14 -12.40 4.79 5.30
C GLU A 14 -11.45 3.63 5.03
N ASP A 15 -11.81 2.73 4.10
CA ASP A 15 -10.94 1.64 3.67
C ASP A 15 -9.65 2.16 3.03
N LYS A 16 -9.77 3.18 2.17
CA LYS A 16 -8.62 3.80 1.50
C LYS A 16 -7.71 4.48 2.52
N GLU A 17 -8.27 5.26 3.43
CA GLU A 17 -7.55 5.92 4.53
C GLU A 17 -6.79 4.88 5.37
N LEU A 18 -7.47 3.83 5.82
CA LEU A 18 -6.85 2.77 6.63
C LEU A 18 -5.70 2.08 5.89
N MET A 19 -5.91 1.70 4.63
CA MET A 19 -4.87 1.07 3.81
C MET A 19 -3.64 1.95 3.62
N LEU A 20 -3.82 3.27 3.51
CA LEU A 20 -2.73 4.23 3.37
C LEU A 20 -2.04 4.48 4.72
N LEU A 21 -2.78 4.59 5.81
CA LEU A 21 -2.22 4.71 7.17
C LEU A 21 -1.31 3.53 7.51
N GLU A 22 -1.72 2.29 7.21
CA GLU A 22 -0.92 1.09 7.42
C GLU A 22 0.41 1.07 6.64
N CYS A 23 0.62 1.99 5.69
CA CYS A 23 1.91 2.15 5.01
C CYS A 23 2.93 2.91 5.87
N PHE A 24 2.48 3.78 6.75
CA PHE A 24 3.32 4.69 7.53
C PHE A 24 3.32 4.39 9.02
N VAL A 25 2.36 3.64 9.55
CA VAL A 25 2.31 3.29 10.97
C VAL A 25 1.98 1.81 11.16
N SER A 26 2.05 1.31 12.39
CA SER A 26 1.57 -0.04 12.70
C SER A 26 0.06 -0.17 12.45
N LYS A 27 -0.43 -1.40 12.29
CA LYS A 27 -1.86 -1.66 12.07
C LYS A 27 -2.72 -1.20 13.24
N GLU A 28 -2.24 -1.43 14.45
CA GLU A 28 -2.89 -1.02 15.69
C GLU A 28 -3.02 0.51 15.74
N ARG A 29 -1.97 1.22 15.28
CA ARG A 29 -2.00 2.67 15.24
C ARG A 29 -2.92 3.20 14.15
N ALA A 30 -2.87 2.63 12.95
CA ALA A 30 -3.77 2.99 11.85
C ALA A 30 -5.25 2.85 12.25
N ALA A 31 -5.59 1.75 12.93
CA ALA A 31 -6.96 1.50 13.42
C ALA A 31 -7.45 2.52 14.47
N THR A 32 -6.53 3.18 15.18
CA THR A 32 -6.82 4.15 16.24
C THR A 32 -6.54 5.59 15.82
N ALA A 33 -6.23 5.85 14.55
CA ALA A 33 -5.83 7.17 14.05
C ALA A 33 -6.91 8.27 14.25
N ARG A 34 -8.19 7.87 14.35
CA ARG A 34 -9.30 8.78 14.66
C ARG A 34 -9.40 9.20 16.12
N LEU A 35 -8.74 8.48 17.03
CA LEU A 35 -8.85 8.74 18.47
C LEU A 35 -7.93 9.87 18.93
N ARG A 36 -6.77 10.01 18.28
CA ARG A 36 -5.81 11.09 18.48
C ARG A 36 -4.90 11.20 17.26
N ALA A 37 -4.22 12.33 17.12
CA ALA A 37 -3.20 12.51 16.08
C ALA A 37 -2.07 11.47 16.21
N ILE A 38 -1.50 11.11 15.07
CA ILE A 38 -0.28 10.31 14.95
C ILE A 38 0.90 11.27 15.10
N GLU A 39 1.79 10.95 16.04
CA GLU A 39 2.99 11.75 16.32
C GLU A 39 4.22 11.19 15.59
N GLU A 40 5.29 11.99 15.55
CA GLU A 40 6.49 11.71 14.75
C GLU A 40 7.10 10.34 15.07
N GLU A 41 7.24 10.00 16.35
CA GLU A 41 7.83 8.72 16.78
C GLU A 41 7.04 7.48 16.36
N GLU A 42 5.78 7.65 15.94
CA GLU A 42 4.90 6.57 15.51
C GLU A 42 5.03 6.28 14.00
N VAL A 43 5.67 7.19 13.25
CA VAL A 43 5.83 7.08 11.80
C VAL A 43 7.02 6.20 11.43
N ASN A 44 6.78 5.25 10.54
CA ASN A 44 7.80 4.43 9.90
C ASN A 44 8.69 5.31 9.01
N VAL A 45 9.84 5.71 9.56
CA VAL A 45 10.81 6.59 8.88
C VAL A 45 11.63 5.91 7.79
N LEU A 46 11.53 4.59 7.65
CA LEU A 46 12.34 3.80 6.72
C LEU A 46 11.66 3.67 5.35
N PRO A 47 12.12 4.36 4.28
CA PRO A 47 11.44 4.32 2.98
C PRO A 47 11.35 2.93 2.36
N GLN A 48 12.27 2.03 2.73
CA GLN A 48 12.28 0.64 2.30
C GLN A 48 11.20 -0.23 2.94
N THR A 49 10.66 0.16 4.11
CA THR A 49 9.59 -0.57 4.78
C THR A 49 8.20 -0.03 4.41
N VAL A 50 8.13 1.23 3.98
CA VAL A 50 6.89 1.80 3.42
C VAL A 50 6.55 1.04 2.14
N SER A 51 5.30 0.57 2.02
CA SER A 51 4.87 -0.16 0.84
C SER A 51 4.91 0.71 -0.42
N SER A 52 5.34 0.14 -1.55
CA SER A 52 5.35 0.82 -2.85
C SER A 52 3.94 1.09 -3.41
N LYS A 53 2.88 0.66 -2.71
CA LYS A 53 1.52 1.09 -3.04
C LYS A 53 1.33 2.60 -3.02
N VAL A 54 2.06 3.32 -2.17
CA VAL A 54 1.93 4.78 -2.02
C VAL A 54 2.34 5.55 -3.28
N THR A 55 3.04 4.90 -4.21
CA THR A 55 3.45 5.47 -5.50
C THR A 55 2.50 5.10 -6.64
N ASP A 56 1.42 4.34 -6.38
CA ASP A 56 0.42 4.04 -7.40
C ASP A 56 -0.38 5.28 -7.77
N LYS A 57 -0.65 5.49 -9.05
CA LYS A 57 -1.40 6.64 -9.58
C LYS A 57 -2.83 6.78 -9.04
N GLN A 58 -3.41 5.72 -8.46
CA GLN A 58 -4.74 5.74 -7.86
C GLN A 58 -4.73 6.26 -6.42
N VAL A 59 -3.55 6.39 -5.80
CA VAL A 59 -3.41 6.85 -4.42
C VAL A 59 -3.37 8.37 -4.36
N ASP A 60 -4.21 8.93 -3.49
CA ASP A 60 -4.07 10.29 -2.99
C ASP A 60 -3.65 10.23 -1.52
N ILE A 61 -2.40 10.59 -1.23
CA ILE A 61 -1.87 10.52 0.12
C ILE A 61 -2.48 11.59 1.04
N ASN A 62 -3.03 12.68 0.49
CA ASN A 62 -3.58 13.76 1.30
C ASN A 62 -4.83 13.33 2.08
N LEU A 63 -5.47 12.21 1.68
CA LEU A 63 -6.59 11.61 2.40
C LEU A 63 -6.25 11.31 3.86
N ILE A 64 -4.99 10.97 4.15
CA ILE A 64 -4.57 10.60 5.50
C ILE A 64 -3.91 11.73 6.28
N LYS A 65 -3.65 12.90 5.65
CA LYS A 65 -2.93 14.02 6.27
C LYS A 65 -3.53 14.48 7.60
N GLN A 66 -4.86 14.52 7.67
CA GLN A 66 -5.61 14.94 8.86
C GLN A 66 -5.37 14.09 10.11
N TYR A 67 -4.81 12.88 9.95
CA TYR A 67 -4.54 11.97 11.05
C TYR A 67 -3.19 12.19 11.71
N PHE A 68 -2.32 13.02 11.14
CA PHE A 68 -0.96 13.26 11.63
C PHE A 68 -0.86 14.63 12.29
N SER A 69 0.04 14.76 13.27
CA SER A 69 0.53 16.08 13.68
C SER A 69 1.36 16.72 12.55
N ALA A 70 1.63 18.02 12.65
CA ALA A 70 2.36 18.73 11.61
C ALA A 70 3.76 18.15 11.39
N ASP A 71 4.46 17.84 12.47
CA ASP A 71 5.82 17.27 12.45
C ASP A 71 5.80 15.85 11.88
N ALA A 72 4.84 15.02 12.31
CA ALA A 72 4.67 13.67 11.77
C ALA A 72 4.36 13.67 10.26
N TRP A 73 3.54 14.63 9.79
CA TRP A 73 3.26 14.76 8.36
C TRP A 73 4.48 15.16 7.55
N GLN A 74 5.33 16.04 8.09
CA GLN A 74 6.60 16.40 7.44
C GLN A 74 7.51 15.18 7.27
N VAL A 75 7.54 14.25 8.23
CA VAL A 75 8.25 12.98 8.09
C VAL A 75 7.64 12.11 6.98
N VAL A 76 6.31 12.01 6.90
CA VAL A 76 5.64 11.28 5.81
C VAL A 76 6.05 11.83 4.43
N GLU A 77 6.06 13.16 4.28
CA GLU A 77 6.48 13.82 3.04
C GLU A 77 7.95 13.51 2.68
N GLN A 78 8.86 13.56 3.66
CA GLN A 78 10.27 13.22 3.46
C GLN A 78 10.48 11.76 3.05
N VAL A 79 9.75 10.84 3.67
CA VAL A 79 9.81 9.41 3.35
C VAL A 79 9.29 9.16 1.92
N LEU A 80 8.20 9.83 1.54
CA LEU A 80 7.66 9.77 0.18
C LEU A 80 8.65 10.34 -0.84
N GLU A 81 9.27 11.48 -0.56
CA GLU A 81 10.26 12.09 -1.44
C GLU A 81 11.45 11.14 -1.68
N CYS A 82 11.97 10.54 -0.60
CA CYS A 82 13.04 9.54 -0.69
C CYS A 82 12.61 8.33 -1.53
N LYS A 83 11.39 7.83 -1.31
CA LYS A 83 10.86 6.66 -2.02
C LYS A 83 10.59 6.93 -3.51
N LEU A 84 10.18 8.14 -3.86
CA LEU A 84 9.95 8.54 -5.25
C LEU A 84 11.27 8.74 -6.03
N LYS A 85 12.35 9.11 -5.34
CA LYS A 85 13.69 9.24 -5.95
C LYS A 85 14.32 7.88 -6.29
N ASP A 86 14.12 6.87 -5.46
CA ASP A 86 14.62 5.50 -5.67
C ASP A 86 13.50 4.47 -5.43
N PRO A 87 12.55 4.33 -6.37
CA PRO A 87 11.39 3.48 -6.19
C PRO A 87 11.80 2.01 -6.30
N LYS A 88 12.07 1.38 -5.16
CA LYS A 88 12.25 -0.07 -5.07
C LYS A 88 10.89 -0.75 -5.04
N TRP A 89 10.66 -1.60 -6.03
CA TRP A 89 9.46 -2.42 -6.10
C TRP A 89 9.82 -3.84 -5.73
N THR A 90 9.17 -4.37 -4.70
CA THR A 90 9.41 -5.73 -4.23
C THR A 90 8.15 -6.56 -4.36
N CYS A 91 8.33 -7.87 -4.52
CA CYS A 91 7.23 -8.81 -4.58
C CYS A 91 6.60 -9.01 -3.19
N GLY A 92 5.28 -8.82 -3.08
CA GLY A 92 4.54 -9.01 -1.82
C GLY A 92 4.42 -10.47 -1.33
N ILE A 93 5.14 -11.41 -1.93
CA ILE A 93 5.29 -12.82 -1.49
C ILE A 93 6.73 -13.11 -1.05
N CYS A 94 7.74 -12.85 -1.89
CA CYS A 94 9.13 -13.21 -1.59
C CYS A 94 10.01 -12.04 -1.13
N CYS A 95 9.48 -10.81 -1.13
CA CYS A 95 10.19 -9.58 -0.76
C CYS A 95 11.43 -9.25 -1.61
N HIS A 96 11.68 -9.98 -2.70
CA HIS A 96 12.73 -9.66 -3.66
C HIS A 96 12.27 -8.64 -4.70
N ASP A 97 13.24 -7.97 -5.31
CA ASP A 97 13.04 -6.95 -6.35
C ASP A 97 12.32 -7.48 -7.60
N LEU A 98 11.39 -6.68 -8.13
CA LEU A 98 10.54 -7.02 -9.28
C LEU A 98 11.29 -7.05 -10.63
N ALA A 99 12.46 -6.43 -10.77
CA ALA A 99 13.19 -6.40 -12.03
C ALA A 99 13.64 -7.80 -12.49
N SER A 100 13.70 -8.75 -11.57
CA SER A 100 14.14 -10.11 -11.82
C SER A 100 13.15 -10.95 -12.67
N HIS A 101 11.84 -10.65 -12.62
CA HIS A 101 10.83 -11.45 -13.29
C HIS A 101 9.65 -10.60 -13.78
N LYS A 102 8.85 -11.15 -14.71
CA LYS A 102 7.55 -10.58 -15.04
C LYS A 102 6.69 -10.48 -13.78
N SER A 103 6.03 -9.34 -13.61
CA SER A 103 5.26 -9.01 -12.41
C SER A 103 3.89 -8.42 -12.74
N VAL A 104 2.96 -8.50 -11.80
CA VAL A 104 1.60 -7.97 -11.90
C VAL A 104 1.21 -7.26 -10.61
N GLY A 105 0.59 -6.08 -10.73
CA GLY A 105 0.03 -5.31 -9.63
C GLY A 105 -1.41 -5.74 -9.32
N CYS A 106 -1.75 -5.85 -8.04
CA CYS A 106 -3.10 -6.13 -7.56
C CYS A 106 -3.95 -4.87 -7.57
N ASP A 107 -5.10 -4.90 -8.26
CA ASP A 107 -6.02 -3.77 -8.27
C ASP A 107 -6.72 -3.54 -6.91
N GLY A 108 -6.69 -4.51 -6.01
CA GLY A 108 -7.34 -4.44 -4.69
C GLY A 108 -6.48 -3.85 -3.59
N CYS A 109 -5.22 -4.30 -3.47
CA CYS A 109 -4.29 -3.86 -2.42
C CYS A 109 -3.12 -3.01 -2.93
N LEU A 110 -3.00 -2.85 -4.25
CA LEU A 110 -1.96 -2.10 -4.95
C LEU A 110 -0.52 -2.65 -4.76
N GLU A 111 -0.39 -3.84 -4.18
CA GLU A 111 0.88 -4.56 -4.09
C GLU A 111 1.21 -5.27 -5.40
N TRP A 112 2.52 -5.45 -5.64
CA TRP A 112 3.03 -6.13 -6.82
C TRP A 112 3.57 -7.51 -6.51
N TYR A 113 3.51 -8.40 -7.50
CA TYR A 113 3.86 -9.80 -7.34
C TYR A 113 4.53 -10.36 -8.59
N HIS A 114 5.60 -11.12 -8.41
CA HIS A 114 6.15 -11.94 -9.48
C HIS A 114 5.14 -12.98 -9.95
N LEU A 115 5.03 -13.17 -11.27
CA LEU A 115 4.23 -14.24 -11.87
C LEU A 115 4.65 -15.64 -11.35
N PRO A 116 5.96 -15.98 -11.27
CA PRO A 116 6.42 -17.23 -10.66
C PRO A 116 6.01 -17.41 -9.19
N CYS A 117 6.06 -16.35 -8.36
CA CYS A 117 5.63 -16.41 -6.96
C CYS A 117 4.13 -16.69 -6.83
N LEU A 118 3.34 -16.26 -7.81
CA LEU A 118 1.91 -16.54 -7.92
C LEU A 118 1.61 -17.90 -8.59
N LYS A 119 2.62 -18.62 -9.05
CA LYS A 119 2.49 -19.87 -9.83
C LYS A 119 1.61 -19.71 -11.08
N ILE A 120 1.70 -18.54 -11.75
CA ILE A 120 1.02 -18.26 -13.01
C ILE A 120 2.02 -17.87 -14.11
N ASN A 121 1.69 -18.21 -15.36
CA ASN A 121 2.59 -17.98 -16.50
C ASN A 121 2.20 -16.75 -17.32
N THR A 122 0.96 -16.27 -17.19
CA THR A 122 0.45 -15.10 -17.90
C THR A 122 -0.41 -14.26 -16.98
N ILE A 123 -0.42 -12.94 -17.24
CA ILE A 123 -1.32 -12.02 -16.56
C ILE A 123 -2.76 -12.33 -17.02
N PRO A 124 -3.70 -12.61 -16.10
CA PRO A 124 -5.08 -12.90 -16.48
C PRO A 124 -5.71 -11.73 -17.25
N LYS A 125 -6.33 -12.03 -18.40
CA LYS A 125 -7.05 -11.03 -19.21
C LYS A 125 -8.38 -10.67 -18.56
N ARG A 126 -8.36 -9.80 -17.55
CA ARG A 126 -9.53 -9.27 -16.86
C ARG A 126 -9.37 -7.76 -16.70
N LYS A 127 -10.49 -7.03 -16.58
CA LYS A 127 -10.47 -5.59 -16.31
C LYS A 127 -9.74 -5.26 -15.00
N TYR A 128 -9.93 -6.11 -13.98
CA TYR A 128 -9.24 -6.04 -12.71
C TYR A 128 -8.66 -7.41 -12.33
N TRP A 129 -7.48 -7.42 -11.76
CA TRP A 129 -6.79 -8.57 -11.20
C TRP A 129 -6.62 -8.40 -9.68
N MET A 130 -7.00 -9.44 -8.94
CA MET A 130 -6.89 -9.50 -7.49
C MET A 130 -5.86 -10.56 -7.12
N CYS A 131 -4.94 -10.22 -6.21
CA CYS A 131 -4.00 -11.19 -5.66
C CYS A 131 -4.72 -12.21 -4.76
N PRO A 132 -4.12 -13.37 -4.47
CA PRO A 132 -4.70 -14.37 -3.58
C PRO A 132 -5.09 -13.80 -2.22
N LYS A 133 -4.28 -12.90 -1.65
CA LYS A 133 -4.57 -12.24 -0.37
C LYS A 133 -5.90 -11.49 -0.42
N CYS A 134 -6.19 -10.74 -1.48
CA CYS A 134 -7.45 -10.04 -1.64
C CYS A 134 -8.63 -10.99 -1.92
N ASN A 135 -8.42 -12.07 -2.68
CA ASN A 135 -9.48 -13.04 -2.98
C ASN A 135 -9.89 -13.92 -1.79
N SER A 136 -9.05 -14.02 -0.75
CA SER A 136 -9.32 -14.80 0.45
C SER A 136 -10.06 -14.03 1.55
N VAL A 137 -10.36 -12.74 1.34
CA VAL A 137 -11.10 -11.88 2.28
C VAL A 137 -12.60 -11.92 1.99
#